data_AF-A0A158CJ21-F1
#
_entry.id   AF-A0A158CJ21-F1
#
_cell.length_a   1.000
_cell.length_b   1.000
_cell.length_c   1.000
_cell.angle_alpha   90.00
_cell.angle_beta   90.00
_cell.angle_gamma   90.00
#
_symmetry.space_group_name_H-M   'P 1'
#
loop_
_entity.id
_entity.type
_entity.pdbx_description
1 polymer ?
#
loop_
_entity_poly.entity_id
_entity_poly.type
_entity_poly.pdbx_seq_one_letter_code
_entity_poly.pdbx_strand_id
1 'polypeptide(L)'
;MSGRLHRRLLCGIVAITAIGSVCTSRSGPPSVTIQGGAIVRPVVVAVESTPPAQIESARNEIPEETRDASDPGIERLRGATWWEANRKLRPQLAQVGELLFASLLEGDTQQSAEGASRVQRLRDAMRAHRQLKPAGWNRLVTQVRAARAETGDYSALMLANALINEIRYRDGTDGSYYAPARFFAESGVCKDFAVAKYLLLREAGFDASQLRLVLLAPRYNNTPDDWHVMLVVQAGGMAAPAALDSPPPPVRKRTGDASGNAVSPDTVDTSNKSDPQARPSGPSARLVAILAGRKPADAVLRAPSGPVVVTLDASGQAERPLAVVFNEQGSLSFEREAPVSRYRPHASKRRGVRAIVADDAGQSWSVDSSGVFPKWQLTNAGGEAKG
;
A
#
# COMPACT_ATOMS: atom_id res chain seq x y z
N MET A 1 -14.13 -26.44 49.38
CA MET A 1 -12.90 -27.11 48.88
C MET A 1 -12.20 -26.12 47.96
N SER A 2 -11.51 -25.09 48.45
CA SER A 2 -10.13 -25.02 48.97
C SER A 2 -9.05 -25.65 48.07
N GLY A 3 -8.11 -24.80 47.60
CA GLY A 3 -6.88 -25.17 46.87
C GLY A 3 -6.48 -24.07 45.86
N ARG A 4 -5.97 -22.90 46.29
CA ARG A 4 -4.54 -22.53 46.44
C ARG A 4 -3.67 -22.85 45.21
N LEU A 5 -3.26 -21.85 44.41
CA LEU A 5 -2.09 -20.93 44.56
C LEU A 5 -0.86 -21.47 43.82
N HIS A 6 -0.36 -20.76 42.79
CA HIS A 6 1.02 -20.27 42.71
C HIS A 6 1.23 -19.26 41.58
N ARG A 7 1.46 -18.00 41.98
CA ARG A 7 2.16 -16.95 41.22
C ARG A 7 3.66 -17.27 41.23
N ARG A 8 4.37 -16.99 40.13
CA ARG A 8 5.77 -16.54 40.19
C ARG A 8 5.97 -15.35 39.27
N LEU A 9 6.12 -14.18 39.89
CA LEU A 9 6.88 -13.05 39.38
C LEU A 9 8.36 -13.46 39.32
N LEU A 10 9.08 -12.96 38.32
CA LEU A 10 10.52 -12.72 38.43
C LEU A 10 10.83 -11.38 37.77
N CYS A 11 11.18 -10.43 38.62
CA CYS A 11 11.82 -9.16 38.30
C CYS A 11 13.23 -9.42 37.76
N GLY A 12 13.59 -8.77 36.65
CA GLY A 12 14.96 -8.58 36.22
C GLY A 12 15.31 -7.09 36.30
N ILE A 13 15.99 -6.72 37.38
CA ILE A 13 16.68 -5.44 37.56
C ILE A 13 17.95 -5.48 36.72
N VAL A 14 18.21 -4.46 35.90
CA VAL A 14 19.58 -4.17 35.40
C VAL A 14 19.88 -2.70 35.66
N ALA A 15 20.85 -2.48 36.55
CA ALA A 15 21.44 -1.19 36.87
C ALA A 15 22.78 -1.02 36.13
N ILE A 16 22.86 0.08 35.39
CA ILE A 16 23.95 1.05 35.17
C ILE A 16 25.39 0.61 35.51
N THR A 17 26.28 0.77 34.52
CA THR A 17 27.64 1.29 34.76
C THR A 17 28.04 2.27 33.66
N ALA A 18 28.19 3.53 34.04
CA ALA A 18 28.84 4.58 33.28
C ALA A 18 30.34 4.55 33.59
N ILE A 19 31.19 4.61 32.56
CA ILE A 19 32.62 4.89 32.71
C ILE A 19 32.91 6.11 31.84
N GLY A 20 33.11 7.25 32.51
CA GLY A 20 33.75 8.41 31.93
C GLY A 20 35.27 8.21 31.96
N SER A 21 35.94 8.66 30.90
CA SER A 21 37.38 8.90 30.93
C SER A 21 37.65 10.28 30.36
N VAL A 22 38.16 11.15 31.22
CA VAL A 22 38.64 12.50 30.95
C VAL A 22 40.14 12.38 30.72
N CYS A 23 40.61 12.81 29.55
CA CYS A 23 42.02 13.12 29.33
C CYS A 23 42.14 14.56 28.84
N THR A 24 42.57 15.42 29.75
CA THR A 24 43.11 16.75 29.50
C THR A 24 44.53 16.63 28.94
N SER A 25 44.86 17.36 27.88
CA SER A 25 46.23 17.86 27.68
C SER A 25 46.21 19.19 26.94
N ARG A 26 47.12 20.06 27.40
CA ARG A 26 47.21 21.50 27.21
C ARG A 26 48.59 21.79 26.62
N SER A 27 48.67 22.46 25.48
CA SER A 27 49.90 23.19 25.08
C SER A 27 49.64 24.18 23.94
N GLY A 28 49.61 25.47 24.30
CA GLY A 28 50.30 26.61 23.67
C GLY A 28 50.17 26.94 22.17
N PRO A 29 49.88 28.22 21.81
CA PRO A 29 49.93 28.71 20.42
C PRO A 29 51.29 29.37 20.08
N PRO A 30 51.58 29.57 18.79
CA PRO A 30 52.40 30.70 18.38
C PRO A 30 51.63 31.70 17.50
N SER A 31 51.96 32.96 17.77
CA SER A 31 51.54 34.21 17.17
C SER A 31 51.92 34.33 15.69
N VAL A 32 51.05 34.94 14.85
CA VAL A 32 51.46 35.68 13.65
C VAL A 32 50.53 36.88 13.40
N THR A 33 51.10 38.06 13.65
CA THR A 33 51.15 39.32 12.89
C THR A 33 49.97 39.85 12.07
N ILE A 34 49.70 41.13 12.33
CA ILE A 34 48.76 42.08 11.74
C ILE A 34 49.26 42.66 10.40
N GLN A 35 48.38 42.76 9.41
CA GLN A 35 48.26 43.79 8.36
C GLN A 35 46.78 43.73 7.93
N GLY A 36 45.93 44.75 7.86
CA GLY A 36 46.08 46.19 7.73
C GLY A 36 45.10 46.62 6.61
N GLY A 37 44.09 47.44 6.91
CA GLY A 37 43.43 48.27 5.89
C GLY A 37 41.89 48.20 5.78
N ALA A 38 41.31 49.40 5.76
CA ALA A 38 40.01 49.82 5.21
C ALA A 38 38.72 49.56 6.02
N ILE A 39 38.38 50.61 6.77
CA ILE A 39 37.05 50.93 7.29
C ILE A 39 36.15 51.36 6.12
N VAL A 40 34.99 50.71 5.95
CA VAL A 40 33.89 51.23 5.13
C VAL A 40 32.63 51.27 6.00
N ARG A 41 32.09 52.47 6.20
CA ARG A 41 30.83 52.75 6.89
C ARG A 41 29.64 52.28 6.04
N PRO A 42 28.59 51.67 6.62
CA PRO A 42 27.32 51.56 5.94
C PRO A 42 26.52 52.87 6.06
N VAL A 43 25.99 53.29 4.91
CA VAL A 43 25.05 54.40 4.73
C VAL A 43 23.67 53.97 5.24
N VAL A 44 23.08 54.76 6.13
CA VAL A 44 21.68 54.63 6.56
C VAL A 44 20.81 55.33 5.52
N VAL A 45 19.99 54.56 4.80
CA VAL A 45 18.89 55.09 3.98
C VAL A 45 17.60 54.89 4.76
N ALA A 46 16.97 56.00 5.13
CA ALA A 46 15.64 56.05 5.69
C ALA A 46 14.62 55.68 4.59
N VAL A 47 13.75 54.70 4.86
CA VAL A 47 12.60 54.39 4.02
C VAL A 47 11.33 54.79 4.76
N GLU A 48 10.56 55.61 4.05
CA GLU A 48 9.32 56.26 4.39
C GLU A 48 8.19 55.24 4.62
N SER A 49 7.36 55.50 5.63
CA SER A 49 6.27 54.61 6.06
C SER A 49 4.98 54.89 5.29
N THR A 50 4.41 53.86 4.67
CA THR A 50 3.11 53.88 3.98
C THR A 50 2.11 52.98 4.74
N PRO A 51 0.83 53.37 4.91
CA PRO A 51 -0.12 52.71 5.82
C PRO A 51 -0.70 51.40 5.27
N PRO A 52 -1.31 50.54 6.14
CA PRO A 52 -1.70 49.19 5.75
C PRO A 52 -3.01 49.16 4.98
N ALA A 53 -2.99 48.50 3.82
CA ALA A 53 -4.17 48.07 3.09
C ALA A 53 -4.75 46.78 3.73
N GLN A 54 -6.07 46.69 3.65
CA GLN A 54 -6.92 45.65 4.24
C GLN A 54 -6.55 44.26 3.69
N ILE A 55 -6.45 43.27 4.58
CA ILE A 55 -6.31 41.86 4.24
C ILE A 55 -7.68 41.35 3.81
N GLU A 56 -7.94 41.34 2.50
CA GLU A 56 -8.99 40.53 1.92
C GLU A 56 -8.59 39.05 2.01
N SER A 57 -9.45 38.30 2.69
CA SER A 57 -9.39 36.86 2.83
C SER A 57 -9.48 36.19 1.45
N ALA A 58 -8.32 35.85 0.88
CA ALA A 58 -8.24 34.99 -0.29
C ALA A 58 -8.86 33.62 0.04
N ARG A 59 -10.12 33.43 -0.37
CA ARG A 59 -10.69 32.09 -0.57
C ARG A 59 -9.81 31.41 -1.60
N ASN A 60 -9.15 30.32 -1.21
CA ASN A 60 -8.50 29.40 -2.12
C ASN A 60 -9.55 28.87 -3.10
N GLU A 61 -9.65 29.48 -4.26
CA GLU A 61 -10.35 28.91 -5.41
C GLU A 61 -9.53 27.70 -5.86
N ILE A 62 -10.12 26.52 -5.67
CA ILE A 62 -9.56 25.26 -6.17
C ILE A 62 -9.56 25.35 -7.71
N PRO A 63 -8.44 25.03 -8.39
CA PRO A 63 -8.36 25.08 -9.84
C PRO A 63 -9.45 24.25 -10.52
N GLU A 64 -10.21 24.90 -11.41
CA GLU A 64 -11.39 24.37 -12.11
C GLU A 64 -11.10 23.06 -12.88
N GLU A 65 -9.86 22.87 -13.34
CA GLU A 65 -9.41 21.66 -14.07
C GLU A 65 -9.56 20.33 -13.30
N THR A 66 -9.64 20.35 -11.96
CA THR A 66 -9.83 19.12 -11.18
C THR A 66 -11.27 18.63 -11.13
N ARG A 67 -12.26 19.47 -11.43
CA ARG A 67 -13.67 19.05 -11.47
C ARG A 67 -13.98 18.26 -12.74
N ASP A 68 -13.47 18.67 -13.89
CA ASP A 68 -13.80 18.08 -15.20
C ASP A 68 -13.31 16.64 -15.40
N ALA A 69 -12.22 16.23 -14.74
CA ALA A 69 -11.71 14.85 -14.82
C ALA A 69 -12.55 13.85 -14.00
N SER A 70 -13.37 14.33 -13.06
CA SER A 70 -14.17 13.49 -12.17
C SER A 70 -15.38 12.90 -12.90
N ASP A 71 -15.98 13.66 -13.81
CA ASP A 71 -17.24 13.28 -14.49
C ASP A 71 -17.08 12.05 -15.41
N PRO A 72 -16.06 11.94 -16.28
CA PRO A 72 -15.86 10.74 -17.09
C PRO A 72 -15.57 9.49 -16.25
N GLY A 73 -14.88 9.66 -15.12
CA GLY A 73 -14.62 8.57 -14.18
C GLY A 73 -15.89 8.11 -13.49
N ILE A 74 -16.72 9.05 -13.00
CA ILE A 74 -18.01 8.75 -12.38
C ILE A 74 -18.92 8.04 -13.38
N GLU A 75 -19.03 8.52 -14.61
CA GLU A 75 -19.84 7.87 -15.66
C GLU A 75 -19.37 6.44 -15.95
N ARG A 76 -18.05 6.21 -16.00
CA ARG A 76 -17.49 4.85 -16.11
C ARG A 76 -17.90 3.97 -14.93
N LEU A 77 -17.85 4.51 -13.70
CA LEU A 77 -18.25 3.80 -12.50
C LEU A 77 -19.76 3.50 -12.47
N ARG A 78 -20.60 4.39 -13.02
CA ARG A 78 -22.05 4.12 -13.18
C ARG A 78 -22.30 2.90 -14.07
N GLY A 79 -21.51 2.74 -15.13
CA GLY A 79 -21.55 1.58 -16.04
C GLY A 79 -20.74 0.36 -15.59
N ALA A 80 -20.13 0.38 -14.40
CA ALA A 80 -19.22 -0.65 -13.93
C ALA A 80 -19.91 -2.00 -13.65
N THR A 81 -19.10 -3.04 -13.63
CA THR A 81 -19.46 -4.39 -13.22
C THR A 81 -19.23 -4.51 -11.72
N TRP A 82 -20.28 -4.86 -10.98
CA TRP A 82 -20.25 -4.97 -9.53
C TRP A 82 -20.23 -6.43 -9.10
N TRP A 83 -19.40 -6.72 -8.10
CA TRP A 83 -19.21 -8.05 -7.54
C TRP A 83 -19.61 -8.04 -6.07
N GLU A 84 -20.38 -9.04 -5.66
CA GLU A 84 -20.62 -9.27 -4.23
C GLU A 84 -19.43 -9.98 -3.62
N ALA A 85 -18.82 -9.35 -2.62
CA ALA A 85 -17.77 -9.96 -1.80
C ALA A 85 -17.98 -9.53 -0.34
N ASN A 86 -18.09 -10.51 0.57
CA ASN A 86 -18.43 -10.29 1.98
C ASN A 86 -19.68 -9.42 2.21
N ARG A 87 -20.79 -9.71 1.49
CA ARG A 87 -22.06 -8.96 1.56
C ARG A 87 -21.96 -7.48 1.17
N LYS A 88 -20.89 -7.12 0.46
CA LYS A 88 -20.69 -5.78 -0.09
C LYS A 88 -20.54 -5.88 -1.60
N LEU A 89 -21.17 -4.97 -2.31
CA LEU A 89 -21.00 -4.80 -3.74
C LEU A 89 -19.78 -3.92 -3.99
N ARG A 90 -18.87 -4.36 -4.87
CA ARG A 90 -17.61 -3.71 -5.19
C ARG A 90 -17.38 -3.66 -6.70
N PRO A 91 -16.90 -2.54 -7.28
CA PRO A 91 -16.56 -2.47 -8.70
C PRO A 91 -15.25 -3.22 -8.97
N GLN A 92 -14.97 -3.55 -10.24
CA GLN A 92 -13.65 -4.04 -10.63
C GLN A 92 -12.61 -2.93 -10.56
N LEU A 93 -11.37 -3.27 -10.20
CA LEU A 93 -10.26 -2.33 -10.10
C LEU A 93 -10.06 -1.47 -11.36
N ALA A 94 -10.03 -2.08 -12.54
CA ALA A 94 -9.86 -1.38 -13.82
C ALA A 94 -10.97 -0.37 -14.14
N GLN A 95 -12.17 -0.60 -13.60
CA GLN A 95 -13.33 0.28 -13.84
C GLN A 95 -13.26 1.55 -12.99
N VAL A 96 -12.47 1.54 -11.91
CA VAL A 96 -12.23 2.71 -11.07
C VAL A 96 -11.12 3.59 -11.66
N GLY A 97 -10.05 3.00 -12.19
CA GLY A 97 -9.04 3.70 -13.00
C GLY A 97 -8.49 4.97 -12.32
N GLU A 98 -8.68 6.12 -12.97
CA GLU A 98 -8.23 7.43 -12.45
C GLU A 98 -8.99 7.88 -11.19
N LEU A 99 -10.20 7.38 -10.93
CA LEU A 99 -10.94 7.71 -9.70
C LEU A 99 -10.22 7.24 -8.43
N LEU A 100 -9.25 6.33 -8.53
CA LEU A 100 -8.35 5.97 -7.43
C LEU A 100 -7.57 7.19 -6.93
N PHE A 101 -7.30 8.14 -7.82
CA PHE A 101 -6.47 9.32 -7.61
C PHE A 101 -7.25 10.62 -7.50
N ALA A 102 -8.56 10.59 -7.82
CA ALA A 102 -9.47 11.69 -7.52
C ALA A 102 -9.23 12.15 -6.08
N SER A 103 -9.10 13.47 -5.92
CA SER A 103 -8.56 14.03 -4.70
C SER A 103 -9.29 13.51 -3.47
N LEU A 104 -8.53 12.99 -2.51
CA LEU A 104 -8.96 12.76 -1.13
C LEU A 104 -9.21 14.11 -0.41
N LEU A 105 -9.76 15.10 -1.13
CA LEU A 105 -9.87 16.47 -0.68
C LEU A 105 -10.76 16.52 0.55
N GLU A 106 -10.24 17.22 1.54
CA GLU A 106 -10.80 17.44 2.86
C GLU A 106 -12.24 17.98 2.75
N GLY A 107 -13.20 17.10 2.96
CA GLY A 107 -14.63 17.45 2.95
C GLY A 107 -15.49 16.20 2.93
N ASP A 108 -15.91 15.76 4.12
CA ASP A 108 -17.03 14.83 4.35
C ASP A 108 -16.97 13.39 3.79
N THR A 109 -15.91 12.94 3.12
CA THR A 109 -15.79 11.50 2.84
C THR A 109 -15.47 10.75 4.13
N GLN A 110 -16.52 10.28 4.79
CA GLN A 110 -16.45 9.48 6.00
C GLN A 110 -15.64 8.22 5.71
N GLN A 111 -14.38 8.19 6.15
CA GLN A 111 -13.54 7.01 6.02
C GLN A 111 -14.22 5.83 6.70
N SER A 112 -14.30 4.69 6.00
CA SER A 112 -14.78 3.46 6.63
C SER A 112 -13.85 3.08 7.78
N ALA A 113 -14.38 2.43 8.82
CA ALA A 113 -13.56 1.96 9.95
C ALA A 113 -12.41 1.05 9.50
N GLU A 114 -12.64 0.25 8.45
CA GLU A 114 -11.60 -0.57 7.82
C GLU A 114 -10.52 0.30 7.14
N GLY A 115 -10.93 1.30 6.35
CA GLY A 115 -10.02 2.24 5.70
C GLY A 115 -9.15 2.98 6.71
N ALA A 116 -9.76 3.54 7.77
CA ALA A 116 -9.05 4.23 8.85
C ALA A 116 -8.02 3.32 9.54
N SER A 117 -8.37 2.06 9.82
CA SER A 117 -7.44 1.07 10.41
C SER A 117 -6.24 0.78 9.50
N ARG A 118 -6.43 0.75 8.19
CA ARG A 118 -5.34 0.50 7.22
C ARG A 118 -4.43 1.70 7.06
N VAL A 119 -5.00 2.90 6.99
CA VAL A 119 -4.26 4.17 7.00
C VAL A 119 -3.39 4.26 8.26
N GLN A 120 -3.95 3.91 9.43
CA GLN A 120 -3.19 3.92 10.67
C GLN A 120 -2.01 2.93 10.64
N ARG A 121 -2.25 1.69 10.19
CA ARG A 121 -1.16 0.68 10.04
C ARG A 121 -0.06 1.13 9.08
N LEU A 122 -0.42 1.80 7.98
CA LEU A 122 0.56 2.39 7.07
C LEU A 122 1.37 3.49 7.77
N ARG A 123 0.71 4.41 8.48
CA ARG A 123 1.38 5.49 9.23
C ARG A 123 2.33 4.93 10.30
N ASP A 124 1.96 3.85 10.97
CA ASP A 124 2.83 3.17 11.94
C ASP A 124 4.07 2.58 11.27
N ALA A 125 3.91 1.91 10.12
CA ALA A 125 5.03 1.41 9.32
C ALA A 125 5.94 2.54 8.83
N MET A 126 5.39 3.68 8.41
CA MET A 126 6.16 4.87 8.02
C MET A 126 6.95 5.43 9.21
N ARG A 127 6.33 5.51 10.40
CA ARG A 127 7.00 6.00 11.61
C ARG A 127 8.17 5.08 11.99
N ALA A 128 7.95 3.77 11.99
CA ALA A 128 8.99 2.77 12.24
C ALA A 128 10.11 2.85 11.18
N HIS A 129 9.79 3.08 9.91
CA HIS A 129 10.79 3.26 8.86
C HIS A 129 11.67 4.50 9.07
N ARG A 130 11.10 5.61 9.54
CA ARG A 130 11.87 6.82 9.89
C ARG A 130 12.84 6.57 11.04
N GLN A 131 12.46 5.70 11.99
CA GLN A 131 13.31 5.33 13.11
C GLN A 131 14.43 4.37 12.70
N LEU A 132 14.13 3.41 11.82
CA LEU A 132 15.08 2.40 11.37
C LEU A 132 14.90 2.08 9.89
N LYS A 133 15.91 2.44 9.10
CA LYS A 133 16.04 2.07 7.69
C LYS A 133 16.91 0.81 7.55
N PRO A 134 16.60 -0.11 6.63
CA PRO A 134 17.50 -1.22 6.36
C PRO A 134 18.84 -0.72 5.80
N ALA A 135 19.91 -1.45 6.06
CA ALA A 135 21.23 -1.12 5.52
C ALA A 135 21.18 -1.06 3.97
N GLY A 136 21.80 -0.03 3.39
CA GLY A 136 21.79 0.20 1.94
C GLY A 136 20.49 0.81 1.38
N TRP A 137 19.48 1.12 2.20
CA TRP A 137 18.22 1.71 1.73
C TRP A 137 18.42 3.01 0.94
N ASN A 138 19.20 3.95 1.47
CA ASN A 138 19.46 5.24 0.80
C ASN A 138 20.08 5.05 -0.59
N ARG A 139 20.85 3.98 -0.81
CA ARG A 139 21.38 3.64 -2.13
C ARG A 139 20.27 3.27 -3.10
N LEU A 140 19.30 2.46 -2.67
CA LEU A 140 18.12 2.15 -3.50
C LEU A 140 17.34 3.42 -3.84
N VAL A 141 17.10 4.29 -2.85
CA VAL A 141 16.42 5.58 -3.06
C VAL A 141 17.14 6.43 -4.10
N THR A 142 18.47 6.59 -3.97
CA THR A 142 19.29 7.35 -4.93
C THR A 142 19.20 6.75 -6.33
N GLN A 143 19.24 5.41 -6.47
CA GLN A 143 19.19 4.74 -7.76
C GLN A 143 17.81 4.88 -8.43
N VAL A 144 16.72 4.75 -7.68
CA VAL A 144 15.36 4.98 -8.19
C VAL A 144 15.16 6.44 -8.58
N ARG A 145 15.68 7.39 -7.78
CA ARG A 145 15.65 8.82 -8.12
C ARG A 145 16.46 9.13 -9.38
N ALA A 146 17.62 8.51 -9.56
CA ALA A 146 18.43 8.67 -10.76
C ALA A 146 17.70 8.14 -12.00
N ALA A 147 17.14 6.93 -11.95
CA ALA A 147 16.34 6.37 -13.03
C ALA A 147 15.15 7.28 -13.42
N ARG A 148 14.53 7.92 -12.41
CA ARG A 148 13.46 8.91 -12.62
C ARG A 148 13.96 10.14 -13.38
N ALA A 149 15.07 10.71 -12.95
CA ALA A 149 15.65 11.91 -13.54
C ALA A 149 16.17 11.67 -14.97
N GLU A 150 16.76 10.50 -15.21
CA GLU A 150 17.39 10.15 -16.49
C GLU A 150 16.41 9.68 -17.55
N THR A 151 15.41 8.87 -17.17
CA THR A 151 14.54 8.15 -18.13
C THR A 151 13.04 8.29 -17.81
N GLY A 152 12.68 9.07 -16.80
CA GLY A 152 11.30 9.37 -16.44
C GLY A 152 10.67 8.41 -15.43
N ASP A 153 9.43 8.74 -15.04
CA ASP A 153 8.72 8.11 -13.93
C ASP A 153 8.55 6.59 -14.13
N TYR A 154 8.16 6.14 -15.32
CA TYR A 154 7.92 4.72 -15.59
C TYR A 154 9.16 3.84 -15.34
N SER A 155 10.35 4.31 -15.72
CA SER A 155 11.62 3.61 -15.49
C SER A 155 11.94 3.49 -13.99
N ALA A 156 11.63 4.52 -13.21
CA ALA A 156 11.76 4.48 -11.77
C ALA A 156 10.77 3.49 -11.12
N LEU A 157 9.54 3.41 -11.63
CA LEU A 157 8.55 2.42 -11.17
C LEU A 157 9.02 0.99 -11.44
N MET A 158 9.51 0.71 -12.66
CA MET A 158 10.07 -0.60 -13.01
C MET A 158 11.22 -1.00 -12.09
N LEU A 159 12.15 -0.07 -11.85
CA LEU A 159 13.31 -0.33 -10.99
C LEU A 159 12.89 -0.56 -9.54
N ALA A 160 12.04 0.29 -8.96
CA ALA A 160 11.55 0.14 -7.60
C ALA A 160 10.80 -1.19 -7.41
N ASN A 161 9.93 -1.54 -8.35
CA ASN A 161 9.19 -2.80 -8.33
C ASN A 161 10.13 -4.02 -8.38
N ALA A 162 11.07 -4.03 -9.33
CA ALA A 162 12.02 -5.12 -9.51
C ALA A 162 12.95 -5.28 -8.30
N LEU A 163 13.45 -4.17 -7.73
CA LEU A 163 14.30 -4.20 -6.53
C LEU A 163 13.58 -4.81 -5.34
N ILE A 164 12.35 -4.38 -5.05
CA ILE A 164 11.60 -4.88 -3.89
C ILE A 164 11.16 -6.34 -4.09
N ASN A 165 10.84 -6.73 -5.32
CA ASN A 165 10.46 -8.12 -5.62
C ASN A 165 11.63 -9.13 -5.56
N GLU A 166 12.87 -8.67 -5.35
CA GLU A 166 14.01 -9.56 -5.00
C GLU A 166 13.94 -10.08 -3.56
N ILE A 167 12.97 -9.65 -2.75
CA ILE A 167 12.66 -10.23 -1.45
C ILE A 167 11.67 -11.37 -1.64
N ARG A 168 11.86 -12.48 -0.93
CA ARG A 168 10.99 -13.65 -1.04
C ARG A 168 9.61 -13.39 -0.41
N TYR A 169 8.55 -13.92 -1.02
CA TYR A 169 7.21 -13.97 -0.41
C TYR A 169 7.15 -14.99 0.74
N ARG A 170 6.63 -14.59 1.90
CA ARG A 170 6.47 -15.41 3.10
C ARG A 170 5.08 -15.22 3.72
N ASP A 171 4.29 -16.28 3.72
CA ASP A 171 2.99 -16.34 4.42
C ASP A 171 3.14 -16.18 5.94
N GLY A 172 2.02 -15.91 6.62
CA GLY A 172 1.93 -16.00 8.09
C GLY A 172 2.47 -14.77 8.83
N THR A 173 2.30 -13.57 8.28
CA THR A 173 2.61 -12.33 9.00
C THR A 173 1.53 -12.00 10.04
N ASP A 174 1.89 -11.21 11.05
CA ASP A 174 1.07 -10.89 12.23
C ASP A 174 -0.11 -9.92 11.97
N GLY A 175 -0.49 -9.71 10.70
CA GLY A 175 -1.55 -8.77 10.34
C GLY A 175 -1.14 -7.28 10.34
N SER A 176 0.02 -6.91 10.90
CA SER A 176 0.58 -5.55 10.80
C SER A 176 1.14 -5.26 9.40
N TYR A 177 1.50 -4.00 9.13
CA TYR A 177 2.25 -3.62 7.93
C TYR A 177 3.72 -3.48 8.30
N TYR A 178 4.60 -4.24 7.64
CA TYR A 178 6.01 -4.23 7.98
C TYR A 178 6.69 -2.99 7.42
N ALA A 179 7.42 -2.28 8.27
CA ALA A 179 8.40 -1.29 7.81
C ALA A 179 9.53 -2.00 7.04
N PRO A 180 10.20 -1.32 6.08
CA PRO A 180 11.25 -1.92 5.26
C PRO A 180 12.36 -2.64 6.05
N ALA A 181 12.78 -2.13 7.21
CA ALA A 181 13.79 -2.81 8.02
C ALA A 181 13.35 -4.22 8.47
N ARG A 182 12.09 -4.34 8.94
CA ARG A 182 11.50 -5.62 9.31
C ARG A 182 11.28 -6.51 8.09
N PHE A 183 10.69 -5.94 7.03
CA PHE A 183 10.42 -6.66 5.79
C PHE A 183 11.68 -7.23 5.14
N PHE A 184 12.80 -6.51 5.15
CA PHE A 184 14.07 -7.01 4.61
C PHE A 184 14.68 -8.12 5.47
N ALA A 185 14.49 -8.09 6.80
CA ALA A 185 14.99 -9.13 7.69
C ALA A 185 14.13 -10.40 7.66
N GLU A 186 12.81 -10.21 7.63
CA GLU A 186 11.85 -11.28 7.84
C GLU A 186 11.19 -11.80 6.56
N SER A 187 11.26 -11.07 5.44
CA SER A 187 10.30 -11.18 4.34
C SER A 187 8.88 -10.79 4.76
N GLY A 188 7.88 -10.96 3.88
CA GLY A 188 6.49 -10.60 4.16
C GLY A 188 5.52 -11.08 3.09
N VAL A 189 4.27 -10.62 3.17
CA VAL A 189 3.19 -10.90 2.21
C VAL A 189 2.89 -9.69 1.34
N CYS A 190 1.95 -9.80 0.40
CA CYS A 190 1.60 -8.78 -0.59
C CYS A 190 1.54 -7.34 -0.06
N LYS A 191 0.90 -7.11 1.09
CA LYS A 191 0.81 -5.80 1.75
C LYS A 191 2.18 -5.21 2.13
N ASP A 192 3.13 -6.04 2.55
CA ASP A 192 4.45 -5.60 3.01
C ASP A 192 5.33 -5.21 1.81
N PHE A 193 5.20 -5.93 0.69
CA PHE A 193 5.78 -5.51 -0.60
C PHE A 193 5.22 -4.17 -1.06
N ALA A 194 3.90 -3.98 -0.99
CA ALA A 194 3.25 -2.73 -1.37
C ALA A 194 3.74 -1.56 -0.51
N VAL A 195 3.85 -1.74 0.81
CA VAL A 195 4.38 -0.74 1.75
C VAL A 195 5.85 -0.41 1.46
N ALA A 196 6.69 -1.41 1.19
CA ALA A 196 8.10 -1.18 0.88
C ALA A 196 8.29 -0.42 -0.44
N LYS A 197 7.52 -0.76 -1.50
CA LYS A 197 7.52 -0.02 -2.78
C LYS A 197 7.03 1.41 -2.60
N TYR A 198 5.93 1.58 -1.86
CA TYR A 198 5.35 2.87 -1.56
C TYR A 198 6.38 3.77 -0.87
N LEU A 199 7.05 3.29 0.18
CA LEU A 199 8.08 4.05 0.89
C LEU A 199 9.30 4.36 0.03
N LEU A 200 9.76 3.40 -0.77
CA LEU A 200 10.88 3.60 -1.70
C LEU A 200 10.58 4.71 -2.71
N LEU A 201 9.38 4.72 -3.28
CA LEU A 201 8.95 5.74 -4.24
C LEU A 201 8.70 7.10 -3.59
N ARG A 202 8.10 7.15 -2.39
CA ARG A 202 7.94 8.41 -1.63
C ARG A 202 9.29 9.07 -1.37
N GLU A 203 10.29 8.31 -0.90
CA GLU A 203 11.63 8.85 -0.65
C GLU A 203 12.41 9.16 -1.94
N ALA A 204 12.08 8.49 -3.05
CA ALA A 204 12.61 8.83 -4.37
C ALA A 204 11.99 10.11 -4.98
N GLY A 205 10.95 10.67 -4.36
CA GLY A 205 10.35 11.95 -4.71
C GLY A 205 9.01 11.88 -5.43
N PHE A 206 8.33 10.73 -5.42
CA PHE A 206 6.93 10.64 -5.84
C PHE A 206 6.02 11.24 -4.78
N ASP A 207 5.03 12.01 -5.20
CA ASP A 207 4.08 12.63 -4.29
C ASP A 207 3.08 11.60 -3.74
N ALA A 208 2.55 11.85 -2.55
CA ALA A 208 1.51 11.02 -1.93
C ALA A 208 0.27 10.92 -2.82
N SER A 209 -0.09 12.02 -3.49
CA SER A 209 -1.22 12.09 -4.41
C SER A 209 -1.08 11.14 -5.59
N GLN A 210 0.14 10.74 -5.97
CA GLN A 210 0.44 9.84 -7.09
C GLN A 210 0.42 8.35 -6.71
N LEU A 211 0.31 8.02 -5.41
CA LEU A 211 0.50 6.67 -4.91
C LEU A 211 -0.74 6.19 -4.15
N ARG A 212 -1.23 5.00 -4.50
CA ARG A 212 -2.40 4.38 -3.85
C ARG A 212 -2.14 2.92 -3.57
N LEU A 213 -2.19 2.51 -2.30
CA LEU A 213 -2.33 1.11 -1.97
C LEU A 213 -3.79 0.71 -2.22
N VAL A 214 -3.98 -0.39 -2.94
CA VAL A 214 -5.31 -0.92 -3.21
C VAL A 214 -5.46 -2.27 -2.53
N LEU A 215 -6.57 -2.44 -1.85
CA LEU A 215 -7.02 -3.69 -1.25
C LEU A 215 -8.07 -4.31 -2.16
N LEU A 216 -7.75 -5.50 -2.64
CA LEU A 216 -8.59 -6.27 -3.53
C LEU A 216 -9.20 -7.45 -2.79
N ALA A 217 -10.51 -7.61 -2.95
CA ALA A 217 -11.24 -8.72 -2.38
C ALA A 217 -11.03 -10.00 -3.22
N PRO A 218 -11.29 -11.18 -2.63
CA PRO A 218 -11.43 -12.42 -3.38
C PRO A 218 -12.47 -12.28 -4.50
N ARG A 219 -12.19 -12.84 -5.68
CA ARG A 219 -13.15 -12.83 -6.80
C ARG A 219 -14.23 -13.91 -6.64
N TYR A 220 -13.88 -15.03 -6.01
CA TYR A 220 -14.75 -16.20 -5.85
C TYR A 220 -14.70 -16.72 -4.40
N ASN A 221 -15.84 -17.22 -3.92
CA ASN A 221 -15.98 -17.98 -2.66
C ASN A 221 -15.62 -17.28 -1.32
N ASN A 222 -15.40 -15.97 -1.28
CA ASN A 222 -15.08 -15.23 -0.05
C ASN A 222 -13.97 -15.92 0.79
N THR A 223 -13.01 -16.59 0.16
CA THR A 223 -11.94 -17.26 0.90
C THR A 223 -11.07 -16.21 1.56
N PRO A 224 -10.92 -16.21 2.90
CA PRO A 224 -10.16 -15.19 3.63
C PRO A 224 -8.70 -15.07 3.18
N ASP A 225 -8.15 -16.13 2.59
CA ASP A 225 -6.76 -16.22 2.15
C ASP A 225 -6.49 -15.58 0.78
N ASP A 226 -7.54 -15.11 0.07
CA ASP A 226 -7.42 -14.50 -1.26
C ASP A 226 -7.66 -12.98 -1.22
N TRP A 227 -7.32 -12.32 -0.12
CA TRP A 227 -7.21 -10.85 -0.10
C TRP A 227 -5.85 -10.43 -0.61
N HIS A 228 -5.81 -9.40 -1.46
CA HIS A 228 -4.58 -8.96 -2.07
C HIS A 228 -4.36 -7.46 -1.90
N VAL A 229 -3.11 -7.07 -1.68
CA VAL A 229 -2.71 -5.66 -1.58
C VAL A 229 -1.57 -5.41 -2.55
N MET A 230 -1.73 -4.38 -3.36
CA MET A 230 -0.72 -3.93 -4.32
C MET A 230 -0.63 -2.40 -4.31
N LEU A 231 0.36 -1.86 -5.01
CA LEU A 231 0.52 -0.43 -5.20
C LEU A 231 0.10 -0.05 -6.62
N VAL A 232 -0.74 0.97 -6.74
CA VAL A 232 -1.10 1.61 -8.02
C VAL A 232 -0.51 3.02 -8.01
N VAL A 233 0.08 3.41 -9.14
CA VAL A 233 0.78 4.70 -9.29
C VAL A 233 0.28 5.44 -10.52
N GLN A 234 -0.12 6.71 -10.35
CA GLN A 234 -0.44 7.63 -11.44
C GLN A 234 0.54 8.80 -11.38
N ALA A 235 1.49 8.85 -12.31
CA ALA A 235 2.52 9.87 -12.36
C ALA A 235 2.38 10.77 -13.60
N GLY A 236 3.03 11.94 -13.57
CA GLY A 236 2.92 12.92 -14.64
C GLY A 236 3.40 12.35 -15.97
N GLY A 237 2.60 12.54 -17.03
CA GLY A 237 2.93 12.04 -18.37
C GLY A 237 2.64 10.56 -18.61
N MET A 238 2.06 9.84 -17.65
CA MET A 238 1.55 8.48 -17.87
C MET A 238 0.12 8.51 -18.42
N ALA A 239 -0.14 7.74 -19.47
CA ALA A 239 -1.46 7.66 -20.11
C ALA A 239 -2.49 6.87 -19.29
N ALA A 240 -2.04 6.04 -18.35
CA ALA A 240 -2.89 5.24 -17.47
C ALA A 240 -2.11 4.87 -16.19
N PRO A 241 -2.80 4.49 -15.10
CA PRO A 241 -2.13 4.14 -13.86
C PRO A 241 -1.34 2.84 -14.01
N ALA A 242 -0.20 2.74 -13.35
CA ALA A 242 0.61 1.52 -13.34
C ALA A 242 0.37 0.68 -12.09
N ALA A 243 0.36 -0.63 -12.30
CA ALA A 243 0.24 -1.66 -11.28
C ALA A 243 1.63 -2.19 -10.86
N LEU A 244 1.93 -2.11 -9.57
CA LEU A 244 3.15 -2.66 -8.96
C LEU A 244 2.78 -3.79 -7.99
N ASP A 245 2.96 -5.03 -8.43
CA ASP A 245 2.47 -6.23 -7.73
C ASP A 245 3.61 -7.08 -7.13
N SER A 246 3.31 -7.81 -6.05
CA SER A 246 4.24 -8.75 -5.40
C SER A 246 4.30 -10.08 -6.14
N PRO A 247 5.38 -10.87 -5.99
CA PRO A 247 5.38 -12.28 -6.42
C PRO A 247 4.22 -13.05 -5.80
N PRO A 248 3.65 -14.05 -6.50
CA PRO A 248 2.63 -14.91 -5.91
C PRO A 248 3.21 -15.71 -4.73
N PRO A 249 2.38 -16.12 -3.76
CA PRO A 249 2.82 -17.02 -2.70
C PRO A 249 3.38 -18.32 -3.31
N PRO A 250 4.41 -18.93 -2.68
CA PRO A 250 4.91 -20.21 -3.15
C PRO A 250 3.79 -21.24 -3.11
N VAL A 251 3.54 -21.93 -4.23
CA VAL A 251 2.54 -23.00 -4.31
C VAL A 251 2.87 -24.05 -3.25
N ARG A 252 2.06 -24.14 -2.21
CA ARG A 252 2.17 -25.25 -1.25
C ARG A 252 1.77 -26.50 -2.02
N LYS A 253 2.76 -27.34 -2.36
CA LYS A 253 2.51 -28.66 -2.91
C LYS A 253 1.66 -29.40 -1.88
N ARG A 254 0.37 -29.59 -2.18
CA ARG A 254 -0.58 -30.23 -1.27
C ARG A 254 -0.07 -31.65 -1.03
N THR A 255 0.42 -31.93 0.17
CA THR A 255 0.80 -33.26 0.62
C THR A 255 -0.47 -34.11 0.63
N GLY A 256 -0.78 -34.73 -0.50
CA GLY A 256 -2.05 -35.44 -0.71
C GLY A 256 -2.15 -36.05 -2.11
N ASP A 257 -1.52 -35.46 -3.12
CA ASP A 257 -1.42 -36.05 -4.46
C ASP A 257 -0.23 -37.02 -4.52
N ALA A 258 -0.28 -38.06 -3.70
CA ALA A 258 0.46 -39.29 -3.95
C ALA A 258 -0.48 -40.22 -4.73
N SER A 259 -0.63 -40.00 -6.05
CA SER A 259 -1.07 -41.09 -6.90
C SER A 259 0.05 -42.14 -6.94
N GLY A 260 -0.35 -43.39 -6.68
CA GLY A 260 0.53 -44.42 -6.19
C GLY A 260 1.66 -44.83 -7.12
N ASN A 261 2.80 -45.13 -6.50
CA ASN A 261 3.61 -46.26 -6.88
C ASN A 261 4.03 -46.96 -5.58
N ALA A 262 3.51 -48.18 -5.43
CA ALA A 262 3.84 -49.08 -4.33
C ALA A 262 5.31 -49.46 -4.39
N VAL A 263 6.06 -49.20 -3.31
CA VAL A 263 7.31 -49.89 -2.98
C VAL A 263 7.37 -50.10 -1.46
N SER A 264 7.80 -51.31 -1.11
CA SER A 264 7.80 -52.04 0.16
C SER A 264 8.23 -51.31 1.44
N PRO A 265 7.81 -51.82 2.61
CA PRO A 265 8.34 -51.41 3.90
C PRO A 265 9.66 -52.16 4.16
N ASP A 266 10.76 -51.43 4.34
CA ASP A 266 11.85 -51.75 5.28
C ASP A 266 13.10 -50.94 4.93
N THR A 267 13.18 -49.71 5.43
CA THR A 267 14.47 -49.12 5.83
C THR A 267 14.19 -47.98 6.82
N VAL A 268 14.40 -48.24 8.10
CA VAL A 268 14.47 -47.20 9.13
C VAL A 268 15.82 -46.52 8.96
N ASP A 269 15.83 -45.39 8.27
CA ASP A 269 17.00 -44.53 8.19
C ASP A 269 16.66 -43.18 8.83
N THR A 270 17.02 -43.06 10.11
CA THR A 270 16.97 -41.83 10.90
C THR A 270 18.04 -40.86 10.42
N SER A 271 17.79 -40.22 9.27
CA SER A 271 18.48 -39.00 8.89
C SER A 271 17.52 -37.84 9.02
N ASN A 272 17.89 -36.87 9.85
CA ASN A 272 17.26 -35.55 9.95
C ASN A 272 17.18 -34.93 8.55
N LYS A 273 16.07 -35.15 7.85
CA LYS A 273 15.67 -34.35 6.69
C LYS A 273 15.36 -32.95 7.21
N SER A 274 16.41 -32.14 7.30
CA SER A 274 16.30 -30.69 7.37
C SER A 274 15.33 -30.25 6.29
N ASP A 275 14.22 -29.67 6.73
CA ASP A 275 13.10 -29.26 5.91
C ASP A 275 13.60 -28.46 4.69
N PRO A 276 13.44 -28.94 3.43
CA PRO A 276 13.95 -28.27 2.24
C PRO A 276 13.30 -26.89 1.99
N GLN A 277 12.35 -26.49 2.84
CA GLN A 277 11.76 -25.16 2.89
C GLN A 277 12.48 -24.16 3.81
N ALA A 278 13.46 -24.57 4.61
CA ALA A 278 14.25 -23.66 5.45
C ALA A 278 15.31 -22.90 4.63
N ARG A 279 14.94 -22.36 3.46
CA ARG A 279 15.77 -21.35 2.80
C ARG A 279 15.76 -20.08 3.66
N PRO A 280 16.90 -19.39 3.81
CA PRO A 280 16.97 -18.20 4.64
C PRO A 280 15.95 -17.16 4.18
N SER A 281 15.19 -16.61 5.13
CA SER A 281 14.32 -15.46 4.91
C SER A 281 15.14 -14.22 4.54
N GLY A 282 14.52 -13.27 3.84
CA GLY A 282 15.13 -11.98 3.53
C GLY A 282 15.45 -11.77 2.03
N PRO A 283 16.42 -10.89 1.72
CA PRO A 283 16.68 -10.43 0.36
C PRO A 283 17.48 -11.46 -0.45
N SER A 284 17.29 -11.49 -1.77
CA SER A 284 18.11 -12.32 -2.66
C SER A 284 19.60 -11.94 -2.57
N ALA A 285 20.49 -12.87 -2.93
CA ALA A 285 21.93 -12.57 -3.03
C ALA A 285 22.23 -11.41 -3.99
N ARG A 286 21.38 -11.22 -5.01
CA ARG A 286 21.48 -10.12 -5.98
C ARG A 286 21.15 -8.79 -5.31
N LEU A 287 20.06 -8.70 -4.57
CA LEU A 287 19.69 -7.51 -3.82
C LEU A 287 20.72 -7.20 -2.72
N VAL A 288 21.22 -8.20 -2.00
CA VAL A 288 22.32 -8.04 -1.02
C VAL A 288 23.55 -7.41 -1.69
N ALA A 289 23.93 -7.86 -2.89
CA ALA A 289 25.05 -7.28 -3.63
C ALA A 289 24.79 -5.83 -4.07
N ILE A 290 23.56 -5.48 -4.45
CA ILE A 290 23.17 -4.11 -4.81
C ILE A 290 23.21 -3.19 -3.58
N LEU A 291 22.64 -3.62 -2.46
CA LEU A 291 22.65 -2.88 -1.19
C LEU A 291 24.09 -2.60 -0.72
N ALA A 292 24.99 -3.57 -0.88
CA ALA A 292 26.41 -3.44 -0.59
C ALA A 292 27.19 -2.62 -1.64
N GLY A 293 26.56 -2.20 -2.74
CA GLY A 293 27.21 -1.44 -3.81
C GLY A 293 28.12 -2.24 -4.73
N ARG A 294 28.04 -3.58 -4.68
CA ARG A 294 28.85 -4.49 -5.51
C ARG A 294 28.23 -4.76 -6.88
N LYS A 295 26.95 -4.40 -7.08
CA LYS A 295 26.24 -4.52 -8.35
C LYS A 295 25.40 -3.26 -8.59
N PRO A 296 25.23 -2.84 -9.86
CA PRO A 296 24.32 -1.76 -10.19
C PRO A 296 22.87 -2.22 -10.02
N ALA A 297 21.97 -1.27 -9.76
CA ALA A 297 20.56 -1.55 -9.45
C ALA A 297 19.83 -2.17 -10.64
N ASP A 298 20.06 -1.61 -11.83
CA ASP A 298 19.48 -2.00 -13.11
C ASP A 298 19.74 -3.48 -13.49
N ALA A 299 20.71 -4.14 -12.83
CA ALA A 299 20.93 -5.57 -12.98
C ALA A 299 19.67 -6.41 -12.66
N VAL A 300 18.77 -5.92 -11.79
CA VAL A 300 17.48 -6.60 -11.54
C VAL A 300 16.53 -6.55 -12.73
N LEU A 301 16.66 -5.56 -13.63
CA LEU A 301 15.75 -5.39 -14.77
C LEU A 301 15.97 -6.41 -15.87
N ARG A 302 17.16 -7.03 -15.94
CA ARG A 302 17.47 -8.05 -16.96
C ARG A 302 16.75 -9.38 -16.71
N ALA A 303 16.44 -9.66 -15.45
CA ALA A 303 15.77 -10.89 -15.02
C ALA A 303 14.98 -10.59 -13.74
N PRO A 304 13.89 -9.82 -13.82
CA PRO A 304 13.16 -9.35 -12.65
C PRO A 304 12.57 -10.53 -11.90
N SER A 305 12.69 -10.50 -10.58
CA SER A 305 11.96 -11.41 -9.71
C SER A 305 10.51 -10.92 -9.63
N GLY A 306 9.52 -11.77 -9.92
CA GLY A 306 8.09 -11.44 -9.81
C GLY A 306 7.49 -10.65 -10.99
N PRO A 307 6.24 -10.16 -10.82
CA PRO A 307 5.50 -9.46 -11.87
C PRO A 307 6.20 -8.18 -12.32
N VAL A 308 6.21 -7.94 -13.62
CA VAL A 308 6.67 -6.67 -14.21
C VAL A 308 5.62 -5.58 -14.01
N VAL A 309 6.06 -4.32 -14.06
CA VAL A 309 5.13 -3.18 -14.04
C VAL A 309 4.37 -3.15 -15.35
N VAL A 310 3.05 -3.02 -15.25
CA VAL A 310 2.11 -2.93 -16.38
C VAL A 310 1.08 -1.84 -16.09
N THR A 311 0.33 -1.41 -17.10
CA THR A 311 -0.85 -0.57 -16.87
C THR A 311 -1.89 -1.32 -16.03
N LEU A 312 -2.71 -0.58 -15.29
CA LEU A 312 -3.70 -1.13 -14.37
C LEU A 312 -4.64 -2.11 -15.06
N ASP A 313 -5.13 -1.75 -16.25
CA ASP A 313 -6.03 -2.55 -17.07
C ASP A 313 -5.38 -3.82 -17.62
N ALA A 314 -4.07 -3.79 -17.86
CA ALA A 314 -3.30 -4.96 -18.29
C ALA A 314 -2.81 -5.83 -17.12
N SER A 315 -3.08 -5.41 -15.88
CA SER A 315 -2.68 -6.19 -14.70
C SER A 315 -3.55 -7.43 -14.55
N GLY A 316 -2.96 -8.53 -14.08
CA GLY A 316 -3.73 -9.72 -13.69
C GLY A 316 -4.72 -9.50 -12.54
N GLN A 317 -4.72 -8.31 -11.94
CA GLN A 317 -5.60 -7.91 -10.84
C GLN A 317 -6.73 -6.97 -11.31
N ALA A 318 -6.73 -6.54 -12.59
CA ALA A 318 -7.65 -5.56 -13.18
C ALA A 318 -9.13 -5.88 -12.92
N GLU A 319 -9.49 -7.16 -13.01
CA GLU A 319 -10.88 -7.62 -12.88
C GLU A 319 -11.30 -7.92 -11.44
N ARG A 320 -10.41 -7.74 -10.46
CA ARG A 320 -10.72 -8.07 -9.06
C ARG A 320 -11.60 -7.00 -8.41
N PRO A 321 -12.51 -7.39 -7.50
CA PRO A 321 -13.32 -6.42 -6.78
C PRO A 321 -12.46 -5.54 -5.89
N LEU A 322 -12.56 -4.22 -6.05
CA LEU A 322 -11.85 -3.25 -5.24
C LEU A 322 -12.62 -2.98 -3.94
N ALA A 323 -11.97 -3.20 -2.80
CA ALA A 323 -12.58 -2.93 -1.51
C ALA A 323 -12.22 -1.53 -0.99
N VAL A 324 -10.92 -1.25 -0.88
CA VAL A 324 -10.41 -0.01 -0.28
C VAL A 324 -9.19 0.47 -1.04
N VAL A 325 -9.11 1.76 -1.22
CA VAL A 325 -7.95 2.49 -1.73
C VAL A 325 -7.45 3.38 -0.62
N PHE A 326 -6.15 3.43 -0.37
CA PHE A 326 -5.62 4.25 0.71
C PHE A 326 -4.16 4.68 0.49
N ASN A 327 -3.77 5.74 1.16
CA ASN A 327 -2.39 6.18 1.33
C ASN A 327 -2.21 6.75 2.75
N GLU A 328 -1.16 7.54 2.99
CA GLU A 328 -0.92 8.13 4.31
C GLU A 328 -1.90 9.27 4.66
N GLN A 329 -2.57 9.85 3.66
CA GLN A 329 -3.49 10.98 3.81
C GLN A 329 -4.89 10.48 4.14
N GLY A 330 -5.34 9.37 3.54
CA GLY A 330 -6.65 8.82 3.83
C GLY A 330 -7.00 7.57 3.02
N SER A 331 -8.29 7.27 2.98
CA SER A 331 -8.83 6.13 2.24
C SER A 331 -10.13 6.46 1.53
N LEU A 332 -10.32 5.88 0.34
CA LEU A 332 -11.59 5.79 -0.38
C LEU A 332 -12.09 4.35 -0.35
N SER A 333 -13.40 4.17 -0.19
CA SER A 333 -14.04 2.89 -0.38
C SER A 333 -15.10 3.02 -1.46
N PHE A 334 -15.16 2.03 -2.34
CA PHE A 334 -16.11 1.95 -3.43
C PHE A 334 -17.20 0.91 -3.14
N GLU A 335 -17.48 0.69 -1.86
CA GLU A 335 -18.41 -0.34 -1.39
C GLU A 335 -19.84 0.18 -1.34
N ARG A 336 -20.79 -0.68 -1.72
CA ARG A 336 -22.22 -0.51 -1.44
C ARG A 336 -22.71 -1.70 -0.63
N GLU A 337 -23.60 -1.45 0.33
CA GLU A 337 -24.26 -2.54 1.05
C GLU A 337 -25.00 -3.43 0.05
N ALA A 338 -24.80 -4.75 0.12
CA ALA A 338 -25.61 -5.65 -0.66
C ALA A 338 -27.06 -5.56 -0.18
N PRO A 339 -28.06 -5.60 -1.09
CA PRO A 339 -29.45 -5.54 -0.68
C PRO A 339 -29.72 -6.62 0.36
N VAL A 340 -30.09 -6.20 1.58
CA VAL A 340 -30.38 -7.15 2.65
C VAL A 340 -31.60 -7.93 2.18
N SER A 341 -31.41 -9.20 1.86
CA SER A 341 -32.51 -10.13 1.69
C SER A 341 -33.35 -10.05 2.96
N ARG A 342 -34.48 -9.34 2.90
CA ARG A 342 -35.50 -9.43 3.94
C ARG A 342 -35.96 -10.87 3.89
N TYR A 343 -35.37 -11.67 4.77
CA TYR A 343 -35.65 -13.08 4.95
C TYR A 343 -37.16 -13.22 5.11
N ARG A 344 -37.86 -13.58 4.02
CA ARG A 344 -39.29 -13.87 4.10
C ARG A 344 -39.38 -15.16 4.92
N PRO A 345 -40.15 -15.21 6.01
CA PRO A 345 -40.22 -16.39 6.84
C PRO A 345 -40.63 -17.60 5.99
N HIS A 346 -40.05 -18.76 6.31
CA HIS A 346 -40.31 -20.04 5.68
C HIS A 346 -41.78 -20.23 5.28
N ALA A 347 -42.06 -20.13 3.99
CA ALA A 347 -43.30 -20.62 3.41
C ALA A 347 -42.95 -21.43 2.15
N SER A 348 -42.93 -22.75 2.35
CA SER A 348 -43.16 -23.82 1.37
C SER A 348 -42.58 -23.68 -0.04
N LYS A 349 -41.62 -24.58 -0.34
CA LYS A 349 -41.35 -25.20 -1.64
C LYS A 349 -42.12 -24.60 -2.84
N ARG A 350 -41.59 -23.54 -3.45
CA ARG A 350 -41.80 -23.27 -4.88
C ARG A 350 -40.44 -23.13 -5.55
N ARG A 351 -40.15 -24.06 -6.47
CA ARG A 351 -39.03 -23.96 -7.41
C ARG A 351 -39.18 -22.68 -8.23
N GLY A 352 -38.08 -21.94 -8.36
CA GLY A 352 -37.92 -20.92 -9.41
C GLY A 352 -38.39 -19.50 -9.09
N VAL A 353 -38.51 -19.09 -7.83
CA VAL A 353 -38.89 -17.71 -7.51
C VAL A 353 -37.65 -16.84 -7.30
N ARG A 354 -37.36 -16.03 -8.33
CA ARG A 354 -36.45 -14.88 -8.29
C ARG A 354 -36.79 -13.99 -7.10
N ALA A 355 -35.82 -13.72 -6.23
CA ALA A 355 -36.05 -12.81 -5.11
C ALA A 355 -36.05 -11.38 -5.64
N ILE A 356 -37.20 -10.70 -5.53
CA ILE A 356 -37.34 -9.30 -5.94
C ILE A 356 -36.96 -8.43 -4.74
N VAL A 357 -35.87 -7.68 -4.82
CA VAL A 357 -35.50 -6.67 -3.82
C VAL A 357 -35.78 -5.28 -4.39
N ALA A 358 -36.09 -4.31 -3.53
CA ALA A 358 -36.25 -2.92 -3.95
C ALA A 358 -35.27 -2.00 -3.23
N ASP A 359 -34.73 -1.00 -3.92
CA ASP A 359 -33.89 0.05 -3.33
C ASP A 359 -34.74 1.07 -2.58
N ASP A 360 -34.03 2.01 -1.98
CA ASP A 360 -34.57 3.22 -1.37
C ASP A 360 -35.31 4.14 -2.39
N ALA A 361 -35.20 3.85 -3.70
CA ALA A 361 -35.97 4.50 -4.76
C ALA A 361 -37.22 3.69 -5.20
N GLY A 362 -37.48 2.53 -4.60
CA GLY A 362 -38.67 1.69 -4.82
C GLY A 362 -38.63 0.81 -6.07
N GLN A 363 -37.49 0.67 -6.76
CA GLN A 363 -37.39 -0.16 -7.96
C GLN A 363 -37.09 -1.62 -7.64
N SER A 364 -37.87 -2.53 -8.22
CA SER A 364 -37.83 -3.98 -8.00
C SER A 364 -36.83 -4.71 -8.91
N TRP A 365 -35.95 -5.57 -8.36
CA TRP A 365 -35.01 -6.38 -9.16
C TRP A 365 -34.89 -7.83 -8.68
N SER A 366 -34.74 -8.73 -9.66
CA SER A 366 -34.61 -10.17 -9.46
C SER A 366 -33.17 -10.60 -9.19
N VAL A 367 -32.92 -11.18 -8.01
CA VAL A 367 -31.66 -11.85 -7.65
C VAL A 367 -31.73 -13.31 -8.06
N ASP A 368 -30.78 -13.77 -8.88
CA ASP A 368 -30.51 -15.19 -9.05
C ASP A 368 -29.28 -15.60 -8.21
N SER A 369 -29.20 -16.89 -7.88
CA SER A 369 -28.16 -17.44 -7.01
C SER A 369 -26.84 -17.74 -7.74
N SER A 370 -26.63 -17.22 -8.96
CA SER A 370 -25.50 -17.59 -9.82
C SER A 370 -24.28 -16.66 -9.69
N GLY A 371 -24.36 -15.61 -8.87
CA GLY A 371 -23.21 -14.73 -8.59
C GLY A 371 -22.85 -13.80 -9.75
N VAL A 372 -23.80 -13.50 -10.65
CA VAL A 372 -23.62 -12.51 -11.73
C VAL A 372 -24.79 -11.52 -11.67
N PHE A 373 -24.53 -10.29 -11.22
CA PHE A 373 -25.53 -9.22 -11.22
C PHE A 373 -25.44 -8.40 -12.52
N PRO A 374 -26.53 -8.23 -13.28
CA PRO A 374 -26.53 -7.35 -14.45
C PRO A 374 -26.56 -5.85 -14.08
N LYS A 375 -26.01 -5.06 -15.00
CA LYS A 375 -25.67 -3.62 -14.98
C LYS A 375 -26.78 -2.67 -14.50
N TRP A 376 -26.37 -1.55 -13.87
CA TRP A 376 -27.22 -0.38 -13.60
C TRP A 376 -27.16 0.65 -14.75
N GLN A 377 -28.26 1.41 -14.92
CA GLN A 377 -28.35 2.72 -15.58
C GLN A 377 -28.91 3.72 -14.57
N LEU A 378 -28.54 5.00 -14.68
CA LEU A 378 -28.83 6.05 -13.70
C LEU A 378 -29.79 7.10 -14.29
N THR A 379 -30.82 7.51 -13.54
CA THR A 379 -31.61 8.71 -13.81
C THR A 379 -31.14 9.87 -12.93
N ASN A 380 -31.00 11.04 -13.56
CA ASN A 380 -30.53 12.29 -12.94
C ASN A 380 -31.42 12.71 -11.77
N ALA A 381 -30.80 13.00 -10.62
CA ALA A 381 -31.45 13.68 -9.51
C ALA A 381 -31.51 15.20 -9.80
N GLY A 382 -32.47 15.60 -10.64
CA GLY A 382 -33.03 16.96 -10.57
C GLY A 382 -34.13 16.93 -9.52
N GLY A 383 -33.83 17.45 -8.33
CA GLY A 383 -34.84 17.60 -7.30
C GLY A 383 -35.84 18.68 -7.69
N GLU A 384 -37.12 18.34 -7.69
CA GLU A 384 -38.16 19.23 -7.18
C GLU A 384 -39.00 18.45 -6.17
N ALA A 385 -38.88 18.87 -4.91
CA ALA A 385 -39.83 18.54 -3.88
C ALA A 385 -41.14 19.28 -4.17
N LYS A 386 -42.22 18.52 -4.16
CA LYS A 386 -43.64 18.90 -4.13
C LYS A 386 -43.95 20.37 -3.76
N GLY A 387 -44.68 21.03 -4.68
CA GLY A 387 -45.88 21.81 -4.38
C GLY A 387 -47.07 21.08 -4.96
#